data_AF-A0A4Q2D6X1-F1
#
_entry.id   AF-A0A4Q2D6X1-F1
#
_cell.length_a   1.000
_cell.length_b   1.000
_cell.length_c   1.000
_cell.angle_alpha   90.00
_cell.angle_beta   90.00
_cell.angle_gamma   90.00
#
_symmetry.space_group_name_H-M   'P 1'
#
loop_
_entity.id
_entity.type
_entity.pdbx_description
1 polymer ?
#
loop_
_entity_poly.entity_id
_entity_poly.type
_entity_poly.pdbx_seq_one_letter_code
_entity_poly.pdbx_strand_id
1 'polypeptide(L)'
;MPNNIALPLYRQNLKIYGTLLGMVDTAENRLKFSRLLDEIEVDQPKWKDLSSDEEAGTFCETAGLCLLGHPEVSLDHLVVITKCIERAKGIKMSVVAKDGKMVMRYVSEHVKNAGIHSYGATLIVT
;
A
#
# COMPACT_ATOMS: atom_id res chain seq x y z
N MET A 1 6.38 9.23 -11.07
CA MET A 1 5.38 8.54 -11.92
C MET A 1 4.35 9.56 -12.41
N PRO A 2 3.83 9.45 -13.64
CA PRO A 2 2.92 10.43 -14.25
C PRO A 2 1.56 10.58 -13.53
N ASN A 3 1.20 9.68 -12.61
CA ASN A 3 -0.06 9.78 -11.86
C ASN A 3 -0.14 11.02 -10.96
N ASN A 4 0.99 11.42 -10.35
CA ASN A 4 1.03 12.53 -9.40
C ASN A 4 0.71 13.89 -10.05
N ILE A 5 0.80 14.01 -11.38
CA ILE A 5 0.46 15.23 -12.13
C ILE A 5 -0.96 15.22 -12.68
N ALA A 6 -1.70 14.12 -12.55
CA ALA A 6 -3.03 13.97 -13.14
C ALA A 6 -4.06 14.96 -12.56
N LEU A 7 -3.99 15.24 -11.25
CA LEU A 7 -4.86 16.23 -10.60
C LEU A 7 -4.54 17.68 -11.03
N PRO A 8 -3.27 18.14 -11.05
CA PRO A 8 -2.91 19.42 -11.66
C PRO A 8 -3.39 19.59 -13.11
N LEU A 9 -3.24 18.57 -13.95
CA LEU A 9 -3.66 18.63 -15.36
C LEU A 9 -5.18 18.74 -15.49
N TYR A 10 -5.93 18.00 -14.69
CA TYR A 10 -7.39 18.08 -14.67
C TYR A 10 -7.90 19.47 -14.27
N ARG A 11 -7.23 20.14 -13.32
CA ARG A 11 -7.53 21.53 -12.93
C ARG A 11 -7.29 22.54 -14.07
N GLN A 12 -6.47 22.18 -15.06
CA GLN A 12 -6.24 22.97 -16.27
C GLN A 12 -7.23 22.62 -17.40
N ASN A 13 -8.37 22.00 -17.07
CA ASN A 13 -9.37 21.53 -18.03
C ASN A 13 -8.85 20.50 -19.06
N LEU A 14 -7.74 19.80 -18.76
CA LEU A 14 -7.30 18.70 -19.60
C LEU A 14 -8.12 17.45 -19.30
N LYS A 15 -8.62 16.82 -20.36
CA LYS A 15 -9.39 15.60 -20.27
C LYS A 15 -8.47 14.42 -19.92
N ILE A 16 -8.68 13.83 -18.75
CA ILE A 16 -8.02 12.59 -18.34
C ILE A 16 -8.90 11.40 -18.73
N TYR A 17 -8.30 10.39 -19.36
CA TYR A 17 -8.99 9.16 -19.78
C TYR A 17 -8.72 8.02 -18.81
N GLY A 18 -9.66 7.09 -18.72
CA GLY A 18 -9.56 5.89 -17.89
C GLY A 18 -10.22 6.06 -16.52
N THR A 19 -9.56 5.58 -15.47
CA THR A 19 -10.07 5.62 -14.10
C THR A 19 -10.30 7.05 -13.63
N LEU A 20 -11.42 7.28 -12.94
CA LEU A 20 -11.74 8.59 -12.38
C LEU A 20 -10.66 9.04 -11.40
N LEU A 21 -10.25 10.31 -11.48
CA LEU A 21 -9.21 10.87 -10.61
C LEU A 21 -9.52 10.74 -9.12
N GLY A 22 -10.79 10.87 -8.73
CA GLY A 22 -11.22 10.65 -7.34
C GLY A 22 -10.97 9.21 -6.88
N MET A 23 -11.05 8.23 -7.77
CA MET A 23 -10.76 6.82 -7.48
C MET A 23 -9.25 6.59 -7.39
N VAL A 24 -8.45 7.25 -8.24
CA VAL A 24 -6.98 7.21 -8.16
C VAL A 24 -6.51 7.78 -6.82
N ASP A 25 -7.03 8.94 -6.42
CA ASP A 25 -6.72 9.57 -5.14
C ASP A 25 -7.15 8.71 -3.94
N THR A 26 -8.31 8.05 -4.04
CA THR A 26 -8.77 7.09 -3.02
C THR A 26 -7.83 5.89 -2.91
N ALA A 27 -7.27 5.40 -4.02
CA ALA A 27 -6.36 4.26 -4.04
C ALA A 27 -4.92 4.60 -3.60
N GLU A 28 -4.44 5.82 -3.90
CA GLU A 28 -3.08 6.26 -3.54
C GLU A 28 -3.01 6.83 -2.11
N ASN A 29 -4.13 7.31 -1.56
CA ASN A 29 -4.18 7.78 -0.18
C ASN A 29 -4.46 6.63 0.78
N ARG A 30 -3.48 6.34 1.65
CA ARG A 30 -3.54 5.23 2.59
C ARG A 30 -4.79 5.22 3.49
N LEU A 31 -5.19 6.37 4.04
CA LEU A 31 -6.35 6.47 4.92
C LEU A 31 -7.65 6.19 4.16
N LYS A 32 -7.80 6.76 2.96
CA LYS A 32 -8.98 6.54 2.11
C LYS A 32 -9.04 5.09 1.64
N PHE A 33 -7.91 4.53 1.24
CA PHE A 33 -7.82 3.14 0.80
C PHE A 33 -8.11 2.16 1.94
N SER A 34 -7.54 2.39 3.12
CA SER A 34 -7.80 1.57 4.31
C SER A 34 -9.30 1.52 4.64
N ARG A 35 -9.98 2.68 4.65
CA ARG A 35 -11.42 2.74 4.90
C ARG A 35 -12.23 1.99 3.84
N LEU A 36 -11.84 2.12 2.57
CA LEU A 36 -12.47 1.38 1.48
C LEU A 36 -12.34 -0.13 1.69
N LEU A 37 -11.16 -0.63 2.10
CA LEU A 37 -10.94 -2.05 2.38
C LEU A 37 -11.81 -2.54 3.56
N ASP A 38 -11.93 -1.73 4.61
CA ASP A 38 -12.79 -2.05 5.75
C ASP A 38 -14.27 -2.11 5.34
N GLU A 39 -14.74 -1.19 4.49
CA GLU A 39 -16.12 -1.17 3.96
C GLU A 39 -16.46 -2.39 3.11
N ILE A 40 -15.49 -2.95 2.38
CA ILE A 40 -15.67 -4.15 1.54
C ILE A 40 -15.23 -5.44 2.24
N GLU A 41 -14.96 -5.39 3.55
CA GLU A 41 -14.55 -6.52 4.39
C GLU A 41 -13.30 -7.25 3.86
N VAL A 42 -12.34 -6.50 3.32
CA VAL A 42 -11.04 -7.03 2.89
C VAL A 42 -10.00 -6.80 3.98
N ASP A 43 -9.41 -7.89 4.46
CA ASP A 43 -8.36 -7.85 5.49
C ASP A 43 -7.14 -7.02 5.07
N GLN A 44 -6.61 -6.25 6.01
CA GLN A 44 -5.39 -5.46 5.85
C GLN A 44 -4.49 -5.55 7.09
N PRO A 45 -3.15 -5.43 6.93
CA PRO A 45 -2.25 -5.43 8.07
C PRO A 45 -2.50 -4.21 8.96
N LYS A 46 -2.40 -4.41 10.28
CA LYS A 46 -2.52 -3.32 11.25
C LYS A 46 -1.49 -2.24 10.96
N TRP A 47 -1.94 -1.00 10.95
CA TRP A 47 -1.10 0.16 10.73
C TRP A 47 -1.55 1.36 11.54
N LYS A 48 -0.63 2.29 11.79
CA LYS A 48 -0.91 3.56 12.45
C LYS A 48 0.05 4.64 11.98
N ASP A 49 -0.46 5.87 11.84
CA ASP A 49 0.35 7.08 11.70
C ASP A 49 0.80 7.52 13.09
N LEU A 50 2.10 7.73 13.27
CA LEU A 50 2.70 7.99 14.57
C LEU A 50 3.53 9.28 14.50
N SER A 51 3.39 10.11 15.52
CA SER A 51 4.10 11.39 15.65
C SER A 51 4.96 11.48 16.91
N SER A 52 5.07 10.39 17.68
CA SER A 52 5.82 10.34 18.94
C SER A 52 6.40 8.94 19.16
N ASP A 53 7.59 8.88 19.74
CA ASP A 53 8.34 7.64 19.96
C ASP A 53 7.62 6.72 20.95
N GLU A 54 6.95 7.31 21.94
CA GLU A 54 6.18 6.58 22.95
C GLU A 54 4.98 5.84 22.34
N GLU A 55 4.26 6.51 21.42
CA GLU A 55 3.17 5.87 20.69
C GLU A 55 3.67 4.77 19.77
N ALA A 56 4.86 4.95 19.18
CA ALA A 56 5.49 3.95 18.32
C ALA A 56 5.88 2.71 19.11
N GLY A 57 6.47 2.87 20.30
CA GLY A 57 6.78 1.76 21.21
C GLY A 57 5.53 0.95 21.59
N THR A 58 4.51 1.64 22.07
CA THR A 58 3.22 1.01 22.47
C THR A 58 2.55 0.29 21.30
N PHE A 59 2.58 0.88 20.10
CA PHE A 59 2.04 0.25 18.90
C PHE A 59 2.83 -1.00 18.52
N CYS A 60 4.15 -0.98 18.63
CA CYS A 60 4.99 -2.14 18.33
C CYS A 60 4.70 -3.31 19.28
N GLU A 61 4.58 -3.05 20.57
CA GLU A 61 4.21 -4.06 21.58
C GLU A 61 2.81 -4.64 21.29
N THR A 62 1.82 -3.78 21.03
CA THR A 62 0.44 -4.19 20.76
C THR A 62 0.31 -4.97 19.44
N ALA A 63 1.09 -4.60 18.43
CA ALA A 63 1.09 -5.26 17.13
C ALA A 63 1.91 -6.55 17.11
N GLY A 64 2.76 -6.79 18.11
CA GLY A 64 3.74 -7.89 18.13
C GLY A 64 4.83 -7.68 17.08
N LEU A 65 5.21 -6.43 16.83
CA LEU A 65 6.27 -6.04 15.92
C LEU A 65 7.60 -6.05 16.68
N CYS A 66 8.41 -7.08 16.47
CA CYS A 66 9.82 -7.00 16.80
C CYS A 66 10.45 -6.11 15.71
N LEU A 67 10.90 -4.90 16.05
CA LEU A 67 11.66 -4.05 15.13
C LEU A 67 13.01 -4.72 14.86
N LEU A 68 13.02 -5.73 13.98
CA LEU A 68 14.22 -6.41 13.54
C LEU A 68 15.08 -5.42 12.72
N GLY A 69 15.94 -4.69 13.43
CA GLY A 69 17.19 -4.14 12.88
C GLY A 69 17.15 -2.75 12.25
N HIS A 70 16.22 -1.86 12.61
CA HIS A 70 16.35 -0.44 12.22
C HIS A 70 16.91 0.41 13.37
N PRO A 71 18.05 1.10 13.19
CA PRO A 71 18.60 2.01 14.18
C PRO A 71 17.66 3.21 14.34
N GLU A 72 17.42 3.61 15.58
CA GLU A 72 16.84 4.88 16.05
C GLU A 72 16.13 5.68 14.96
N VAL A 73 14.84 5.41 14.76
CA VAL A 73 13.98 6.24 13.92
C VAL A 73 13.82 7.57 14.66
N SER A 74 14.57 8.62 14.32
CA SER A 74 14.23 9.95 14.86
C SER A 74 12.90 10.39 14.24
N LEU A 75 11.87 10.52 15.07
CA LEU A 75 10.52 10.91 14.65
C LEU A 75 10.38 12.43 14.48
N ASP A 76 11.36 13.07 13.83
CA ASP A 76 11.25 14.49 13.44
C ASP A 76 10.11 14.72 12.43
N HIS A 77 9.57 13.62 11.85
CA HIS A 77 8.48 13.59 10.89
C HIS A 77 7.49 12.45 11.17
N LEU A 78 6.26 12.58 10.66
CA LEU A 78 5.22 11.56 10.76
C LEU A 78 5.71 10.24 10.14
N VAL A 79 5.72 9.17 10.93
CA VAL A 79 6.11 7.83 10.48
C VAL A 79 4.91 6.90 10.43
N VAL A 80 4.86 6.16 9.34
CA VAL A 80 3.89 5.09 9.08
C VAL A 80 4.52 3.77 9.51
N ILE A 81 3.95 3.12 10.52
CA ILE A 81 4.35 1.76 10.91
C ILE A 81 3.27 0.76 10.49
N THR A 82 3.71 -0.40 9.98
CA THR A 82 2.83 -1.50 9.53
C THR A 82 3.33 -2.82 10.08
N LYS A 83 2.42 -3.68 10.56
CA LYS A 83 2.77 -5.01 11.01
C LYS A 83 3.40 -5.84 9.87
N CYS A 84 4.65 -6.27 10.05
CA CYS A 84 5.28 -7.25 9.18
C CYS A 84 4.73 -8.65 9.48
N ILE A 85 4.34 -9.39 8.44
CA ILE A 85 3.87 -10.77 8.56
C ILE A 85 5.03 -11.68 8.15
N GLU A 86 5.65 -12.32 9.13
CA GLU A 86 6.79 -13.19 8.89
C GLU A 86 6.41 -14.41 8.05
N ARG A 87 7.32 -14.83 7.17
CA ARG A 87 7.18 -16.02 6.29
C ARG A 87 5.94 -15.98 5.38
N ALA A 88 5.33 -14.81 5.21
CA ALA A 88 4.22 -14.64 4.27
C ALA A 88 4.73 -14.66 2.84
N LYS A 89 3.92 -15.20 1.93
CA LYS A 89 4.20 -15.18 0.50
C LYS A 89 3.71 -13.86 -0.11
N GLY A 90 4.54 -13.23 -0.94
CA GLY A 90 4.11 -12.06 -1.72
C GLY A 90 3.36 -12.50 -2.98
N ILE A 91 2.12 -12.05 -3.15
CA ILE A 91 1.36 -12.23 -4.40
C ILE A 91 1.16 -10.87 -5.05
N LYS A 92 1.41 -10.78 -6.35
CA LYS A 92 1.14 -9.58 -7.16
C LYS A 92 0.01 -9.88 -8.14
N MET A 93 -1.03 -9.07 -8.10
CA MET A 93 -2.12 -9.11 -9.08
C MET A 93 -2.04 -7.87 -9.98
N SER A 94 -2.05 -8.08 -11.30
CA SER A 94 -2.14 -7.02 -12.30
C SER A 94 -3.46 -7.18 -13.06
N VAL A 95 -4.24 -6.10 -13.17
CA VAL A 95 -5.62 -6.15 -13.67
C VAL A 95 -5.88 -5.03 -14.66
N VAL A 96 -6.62 -5.34 -15.73
CA VAL A 96 -7.28 -4.36 -16.58
C VAL A 96 -8.79 -4.48 -16.37
N ALA A 97 -9.43 -3.36 -16.04
CA ALA A 97 -10.87 -3.30 -15.83
C ALA A 97 -11.51 -2.28 -16.77
N LYS A 98 -12.76 -2.54 -17.15
CA LYS A 98 -13.63 -1.64 -17.91
C LYS A 98 -14.98 -1.58 -17.22
N ASP A 99 -15.47 -0.38 -16.96
CA ASP A 99 -16.78 -0.13 -16.32
C ASP A 99 -16.97 -0.94 -15.02
N GLY A 100 -15.92 -0.95 -14.18
CA GLY A 100 -15.90 -1.68 -12.90
C GLY A 100 -15.78 -3.20 -13.02
N LYS A 101 -15.73 -3.75 -14.24
CA LYS A 101 -15.59 -5.20 -14.47
C LYS A 101 -14.18 -5.54 -14.90
N MET A 102 -13.62 -6.57 -14.28
CA MET A 102 -12.31 -7.11 -14.66
C MET A 102 -12.39 -7.76 -16.04
N VAL A 103 -11.55 -7.30 -16.96
CA VAL A 103 -11.47 -7.79 -18.35
C VAL A 103 -10.26 -8.69 -18.55
N MET A 104 -9.15 -8.39 -17.87
CA MET A 104 -7.93 -9.18 -17.90
C MET A 104 -7.29 -9.16 -16.51
N ARG A 105 -6.74 -10.30 -16.09
CA ARG A 105 -5.96 -10.40 -14.86
C ARG A 105 -4.72 -11.25 -15.09
N TYR A 106 -3.74 -10.97 -14.26
CA TYR A 106 -2.50 -11.70 -14.20
C TYR A 106 -2.09 -11.80 -12.73
N VAL A 107 -1.76 -13.01 -12.28
CA VAL A 107 -1.35 -13.28 -10.91
C VAL A 107 0.05 -13.85 -10.95
N SER A 108 0.96 -13.26 -10.17
CA SER A 108 2.30 -13.79 -9.99
C SER A 108 2.64 -13.92 -8.52
N GLU A 109 3.50 -14.89 -8.24
CA GLU A 109 3.98 -15.20 -6.90
C GLU A 109 5.44 -14.81 -6.78
N HIS A 110 5.79 -14.13 -5.69
CA HIS A 110 7.18 -13.81 -5.37
C HIS A 110 7.90 -15.07 -4.88
N VAL A 111 9.06 -15.39 -5.43
CA VAL A 111 9.91 -16.49 -4.92
C VAL A 111 10.32 -16.23 -3.47
N LYS A 112 10.63 -14.97 -3.15
CA LYS A 112 11.02 -14.50 -1.81
C LYS A 112 9.79 -14.19 -0.95
N ASN A 113 9.94 -14.30 0.37
CA ASN A 113 8.90 -13.92 1.33
C ASN A 113 8.63 -12.40 1.30
N ALA A 114 7.43 -12.01 1.74
CA ALA A 114 7.06 -10.62 1.96
C ALA A 114 8.01 -9.94 2.95
N GLY A 115 8.24 -8.63 2.77
CA GLY A 115 9.20 -7.84 3.56
C GLY A 115 10.53 -7.57 2.86
N ILE A 116 10.84 -8.27 1.75
CA ILE A 116 11.98 -7.94 0.89
C ILE A 116 11.49 -7.03 -0.25
N HIS A 117 12.17 -5.90 -0.48
CA HIS A 117 11.78 -4.91 -1.51
C HIS A 117 11.45 -5.57 -2.86
N SER A 118 10.26 -5.29 -3.38
CA SER A 118 9.66 -5.92 -4.56
C SER A 118 10.45 -5.69 -5.86
N TYR A 119 11.34 -4.68 -5.92
CA TYR A 119 12.24 -4.47 -7.07
C TYR A 119 13.29 -5.57 -7.25
N GLY A 120 13.59 -6.35 -6.20
CA GLY A 120 14.51 -7.49 -6.24
C GLY A 120 13.82 -8.85 -6.12
N ALA A 121 12.50 -8.89 -6.33
CA ALA A 121 11.71 -10.12 -6.22
C ALA A 121 11.63 -10.83 -7.57
N THR A 122 12.13 -12.07 -7.61
CA THR A 122 11.88 -12.99 -8.72
C THR A 122 10.42 -13.40 -8.69
N LEU A 123 9.74 -13.32 -9.84
CA LEU A 123 8.33 -13.65 -9.99
C LEU A 123 8.18 -15.00 -10.69
N ILE A 124 7.31 -15.85 -10.18
CA ILE A 124 6.80 -17.02 -10.89
C ILE A 124 5.45 -16.65 -11.48
N VAL A 125 5.27 -17.02 -12.75
CA VAL A 125 4.13 -16.68 -13.58
C VAL A 125 3.33 -17.96 -13.85
N THR A 126 2.04 -17.95 -13.55
CA THR A 126 1.13 -19.08 -13.82
C THR A 126 -0.09 -18.63 -14.61
#